data_AF-C0QKT5-F1
#
_entry.id   AF-C0QKT5-F1
#
_cell.length_a   1.000
_cell.length_b   1.000
_cell.length_c   1.000
_cell.angle_alpha   90.00
_cell.angle_beta   90.00
_cell.angle_gamma   90.00
#
_symmetry.space_group_name_H-M   'P 1'
#
loop_
_entity.id
_entity.type
_entity.pdbx_description
1 polymer ?
#
loop_
_entity_poly.entity_id
_entity_poly.type
_entity_poly.pdbx_seq_one_letter_code
_entity_poly.pdbx_strand_id
1 'polypeptide(L)'
;MRVLAIQQQGKARPLSNTNRLFGIILCDLNLITPLDNFLVLHANHKLATMDDILVQASMVSPRNVALARMESKKSQVPFFSVLLDQQHITEAELQKLTYDLYRIPFRRIKEFQFDPFHKGELATMVKERTALDKGIIPLVKQEKVILVGITDPLALLTLGIIREKFLHLRFKAVFIPFSRFKSLFNLLYTNTSLPGQTKPRPAAQPKTRAKTRAMTDPKTEQKTQPRIITVTSGKGGAGKTSISLNMALELAQSNQRVCLFDADLGLANINILTGINPEKDLESVLLGTHTLDEIVIKNFQGIDIIPGSSGVERMADLTRDEATHLIDSFLTLDRYDYFIFDTSAGISTQVLSFCMASHEILMVITPEPTSLTDAYALLKLLSNRQYTNPVNVVVNQVKNVKAAQNAYGQLRDTINRFLRIKLFALGIVVEDRHVPMSVISQTPFLTLFPDAAASKCIRRITQKLMARDWEGEARSLELFWRRCLNFLAENRSNRDHGKVQIPEQVSDADETRELMALIQGMETKISVLGEEIKVMKELVAKGLPAKER
;
A
#
# COMPACT_ATOMS: atom_id res chain seq x y z
N MET A 1 26.42 -48.22 -5.67
CA MET A 1 27.79 -48.79 -5.59
C MET A 1 28.62 -48.12 -4.51
N ARG A 2 29.07 -46.85 -4.63
CA ARG A 2 29.87 -46.17 -3.57
C ARG A 2 29.18 -46.04 -2.22
N VAL A 3 27.85 -45.93 -2.22
CA VAL A 3 27.01 -45.86 -1.02
C VAL A 3 26.96 -47.17 -0.22
N LEU A 4 26.92 -48.32 -0.91
CA LEU A 4 26.91 -49.64 -0.27
C LEU A 4 28.25 -49.96 0.41
N ALA A 5 29.34 -49.34 -0.06
CA ALA A 5 30.66 -49.49 0.55
C ALA A 5 30.81 -48.72 1.88
N ILE A 6 30.08 -47.62 2.07
CA ILE A 6 30.20 -46.77 3.27
C ILE A 6 29.30 -47.26 4.41
N GLN A 7 28.18 -47.92 4.09
CA GLN A 7 27.42 -48.69 5.10
C GLN A 7 28.23 -49.85 5.70
N GLN A 8 29.26 -50.35 5.01
CA GLN A 8 30.14 -51.41 5.51
C GLN A 8 31.32 -50.88 6.35
N GLN A 9 31.58 -49.56 6.36
CA GLN A 9 32.73 -48.96 7.05
C GLN A 9 32.30 -47.75 7.89
N GLY A 10 31.92 -47.96 9.14
CA GLY A 10 31.88 -46.84 10.09
C GLY A 10 30.78 -46.93 11.14
N LYS A 11 31.12 -47.57 12.26
CA LYS A 11 30.33 -47.72 13.48
C LYS A 11 29.81 -46.37 14.01
N ALA A 12 28.48 -46.20 14.09
CA ALA A 12 27.81 -45.47 15.18
C ALA A 12 26.29 -45.71 15.19
N ARG A 13 25.90 -46.63 16.08
CA ARG A 13 24.62 -46.94 16.76
C ARG A 13 23.24 -46.73 16.11
N PRO A 14 22.31 -47.69 16.30
CA PRO A 14 21.02 -47.75 15.61
C PRO A 14 19.96 -46.96 16.38
N LEU A 15 19.18 -46.15 15.67
CA LEU A 15 17.90 -45.65 16.16
C LEU A 15 16.80 -46.36 15.39
N SER A 16 16.14 -47.27 16.09
CA SER A 16 14.95 -48.00 15.68
C SER A 16 13.82 -47.03 15.33
N ASN A 17 13.57 -46.89 14.04
CA ASN A 17 12.21 -46.97 13.51
C ASN A 17 12.35 -47.44 12.07
N THR A 18 11.92 -48.67 11.88
CA THR A 18 12.03 -49.55 10.71
C THR A 18 11.18 -49.07 9.54
N ASN A 19 11.51 -47.87 9.05
CA ASN A 19 11.21 -47.34 7.72
C ASN A 19 12.00 -46.04 7.50
N ARG A 20 13.29 -46.02 7.90
CA ARG A 20 14.17 -44.96 7.43
C ARG A 20 14.36 -45.17 5.93
N LEU A 21 13.65 -44.35 5.15
CA LEU A 21 13.79 -44.29 3.70
C LEU A 21 15.28 -44.27 3.36
N PHE A 22 15.68 -45.11 2.41
CA PHE A 22 17.09 -45.33 2.03
C PHE A 22 17.88 -44.02 1.96
N GLY A 23 17.31 -42.97 1.38
CA GLY A 23 17.97 -41.67 1.27
C GLY A 23 18.17 -40.90 2.59
N ILE A 24 17.40 -41.14 3.66
CA ILE A 24 17.69 -40.60 5.01
C ILE A 24 18.98 -41.22 5.54
N ILE A 25 19.17 -42.52 5.33
CA ILE A 25 20.41 -43.22 5.73
C ILE A 25 21.60 -42.66 4.93
N LEU A 26 21.40 -42.30 3.66
CA LEU A 26 22.45 -41.68 2.83
C LEU A 26 22.80 -40.26 3.28
N CYS A 27 21.82 -39.51 3.77
CA CYS A 27 22.05 -38.20 4.38
C CYS A 27 22.80 -38.30 5.70
N ASP A 28 22.42 -39.25 6.55
CA ASP A 28 23.07 -39.47 7.86
C ASP A 28 24.55 -39.88 7.67
N LEU A 29 24.86 -40.62 6.60
CA LEU A 29 26.23 -40.97 6.21
C LEU A 29 26.96 -39.85 5.42
N ASN A 30 26.35 -38.67 5.26
CA ASN A 30 26.84 -37.53 4.48
C ASN A 30 27.17 -37.85 3.00
N LEU A 31 26.54 -38.88 2.43
CA LEU A 31 26.80 -39.33 1.06
C LEU A 31 26.02 -38.53 0.03
N ILE A 32 24.82 -38.14 0.42
CA ILE A 32 23.99 -37.22 -0.33
C ILE A 32 23.50 -36.16 0.66
N THR A 33 23.24 -34.96 0.18
CA THR A 33 22.68 -33.92 1.05
C THR A 33 21.20 -34.18 1.31
N PRO A 34 20.63 -33.63 2.39
CA PRO A 34 19.18 -33.74 2.61
C PRO A 34 18.34 -33.14 1.48
N LEU A 35 18.89 -32.14 0.79
CA LEU A 35 18.35 -31.59 -0.44
C LEU A 35 18.37 -32.61 -1.60
N ASP A 36 19.46 -33.36 -1.78
CA ASP A 36 19.53 -34.44 -2.77
C ASP A 36 18.45 -35.49 -2.54
N ASN A 37 18.30 -35.91 -1.28
CA ASN A 37 17.30 -36.89 -0.90
C ASN A 37 15.88 -36.39 -1.18
N PHE A 38 15.59 -35.13 -0.82
CA PHE A 38 14.31 -34.50 -1.10
C PHE A 38 13.96 -34.50 -2.61
N LEU A 39 14.91 -34.11 -3.45
CA LEU A 39 14.73 -34.08 -4.90
C LEU A 39 14.49 -35.47 -5.47
N VAL A 40 15.25 -36.48 -5.03
CA VAL A 40 15.08 -37.87 -5.49
C VAL A 40 13.72 -38.44 -5.09
N LEU A 41 13.28 -38.20 -3.84
CA LEU A 41 11.97 -38.66 -3.39
C LEU A 41 10.83 -37.97 -4.14
N HIS A 42 10.99 -36.69 -4.47
CA HIS A 42 9.97 -35.94 -5.19
C HIS A 42 9.89 -36.36 -6.66
N ALA A 43 11.03 -36.54 -7.34
CA ALA A 43 11.07 -36.97 -8.73
C ALA A 43 10.43 -38.35 -8.95
N ASN A 44 10.40 -39.19 -7.91
CA ASN A 44 9.77 -40.50 -7.94
C ASN A 44 8.32 -40.49 -7.40
N HIS A 45 7.72 -39.32 -7.19
CA HIS A 45 6.37 -39.15 -6.65
C HIS A 45 6.11 -39.88 -5.32
N LYS A 46 7.16 -40.07 -4.51
CA LYS A 46 7.09 -40.75 -3.19
C LYS A 46 6.94 -39.80 -2.01
N LEU A 47 6.95 -38.48 -2.27
CA LEU A 47 6.74 -37.45 -1.26
C LEU A 47 5.25 -37.11 -1.20
N ALA A 48 4.63 -37.39 -0.04
CA ALA A 48 3.32 -36.85 0.31
C ALA A 48 3.39 -35.32 0.24
N THR A 49 2.30 -34.68 -0.19
CA THR A 49 2.32 -33.21 -0.25
C THR A 49 2.46 -32.66 1.15
N MET A 50 3.02 -31.47 1.27
CA MET A 50 3.23 -30.85 2.57
C MET A 50 1.93 -30.64 3.35
N ASP A 51 0.84 -30.44 2.62
CA ASP A 51 -0.52 -30.36 3.11
C ASP A 51 -0.92 -31.69 3.75
N ASP A 52 -0.64 -32.81 3.08
CA ASP A 52 -0.86 -34.16 3.59
C ASP A 52 0.01 -34.46 4.82
N ILE A 53 1.26 -33.99 4.83
CA ILE A 53 2.20 -34.19 5.94
C ILE A 53 1.72 -33.46 7.20
N LEU A 54 1.29 -32.20 7.08
CA LEU A 54 0.77 -31.41 8.21
C LEU A 54 -0.50 -32.03 8.80
N VAL A 55 -1.36 -32.56 7.92
CA VAL A 55 -2.61 -33.24 8.30
C VAL A 55 -2.34 -34.60 8.93
N GLN A 56 -1.47 -35.42 8.35
CA GLN A 56 -1.13 -36.76 8.86
C GLN A 56 -0.36 -36.69 10.19
N ALA A 57 0.44 -35.64 10.40
CA ALA A 57 1.10 -35.37 11.67
C ALA A 57 0.15 -34.74 12.71
N SER A 58 -1.13 -34.53 12.38
CA SER A 58 -2.16 -33.88 13.21
C SER A 58 -1.78 -32.47 13.68
N MET A 59 -0.88 -31.80 12.97
CA MET A 59 -0.37 -30.47 13.34
C MET A 59 -1.32 -29.36 12.88
N VAL A 60 -1.96 -29.55 11.74
CA VAL A 60 -2.97 -28.63 11.21
C VAL A 60 -4.13 -29.44 10.66
N SER A 61 -5.37 -29.03 10.95
CA SER A 61 -6.54 -29.72 10.41
C SER A 61 -6.63 -29.58 8.88
N PRO A 62 -7.19 -30.58 8.17
CA PRO A 62 -7.35 -30.51 6.71
C PRO A 62 -8.10 -29.26 6.23
N ARG A 63 -9.09 -28.82 7.02
CA ARG A 63 -9.87 -27.61 6.74
C ARG A 63 -9.01 -26.36 6.80
N ASN A 64 -8.15 -26.24 7.81
CA ASN A 64 -7.29 -25.06 7.98
C ASN A 64 -6.15 -25.03 6.95
N VAL A 65 -5.62 -26.19 6.56
CA VAL A 65 -4.67 -26.29 5.43
C VAL A 65 -5.31 -25.80 4.13
N ALA A 66 -6.53 -26.22 3.82
CA ALA A 66 -7.23 -25.79 2.61
C ALA A 66 -7.53 -24.28 2.60
N LEU A 67 -7.95 -23.72 3.74
CA LEU A 67 -8.19 -22.29 3.90
C LEU A 67 -6.89 -21.49 3.76
N ALA A 68 -5.82 -21.91 4.42
CA ALA A 68 -4.53 -21.25 4.32
C ALA A 68 -3.92 -21.37 2.91
N ARG A 69 -4.17 -22.45 2.16
CA ARG A 69 -3.77 -22.57 0.74
C ARG A 69 -4.54 -21.61 -0.15
N MET A 70 -5.85 -21.50 0.07
CA MET A 70 -6.69 -20.53 -0.65
C MET A 70 -6.19 -19.11 -0.38
N GLU A 71 -5.91 -18.81 0.88
CA GLU A 71 -5.48 -17.50 1.32
C GLU A 71 -4.04 -17.18 0.90
N SER A 72 -3.15 -18.17 0.89
CA SER A 72 -1.81 -18.04 0.33
C SER A 72 -1.83 -17.73 -1.16
N LYS A 73 -2.65 -18.45 -1.94
CA LYS A 73 -2.83 -18.17 -3.38
C LYS A 73 -3.47 -16.80 -3.60
N LYS A 74 -4.45 -16.43 -2.79
CA LYS A 74 -5.20 -15.18 -2.90
C LYS A 74 -4.37 -13.96 -2.51
N SER A 75 -3.53 -14.10 -1.48
CA SER A 75 -2.73 -13.01 -0.90
C SER A 75 -1.30 -12.99 -1.43
N GLN A 76 -0.89 -14.00 -2.21
CA GLN A 76 0.50 -14.24 -2.64
C GLN A 76 1.53 -14.26 -1.50
N VAL A 77 1.05 -14.52 -0.29
CA VAL A 77 1.89 -14.75 0.89
C VAL A 77 2.19 -16.24 0.95
N PRO A 78 3.43 -16.67 1.23
CA PRO A 78 3.75 -18.09 1.29
C PRO A 78 2.82 -18.84 2.24
N PHE A 79 2.44 -20.05 1.83
CA PHE A 79 1.43 -20.86 2.51
C PHE A 79 1.66 -21.00 4.01
N PHE A 80 2.90 -21.21 4.42
CA PHE A 80 3.24 -21.34 5.83
C PHE A 80 3.24 -20.05 6.62
N SER A 81 3.49 -18.90 5.98
CA SER A 81 3.34 -17.60 6.63
C SER A 81 1.87 -17.35 6.98
N VAL A 82 0.95 -17.76 6.11
CA VAL A 82 -0.50 -17.73 6.42
C VAL A 82 -0.84 -18.64 7.59
N LEU A 83 -0.29 -19.86 7.64
CA LEU A 83 -0.53 -20.77 8.77
C LEU A 83 0.03 -20.25 10.10
N LEU A 84 1.19 -19.58 10.08
CA LEU A 84 1.81 -18.97 11.26
C LEU A 84 1.03 -17.73 11.73
N ASP A 85 0.62 -16.86 10.80
CA ASP A 85 -0.11 -15.63 11.09
C ASP A 85 -1.52 -15.92 11.64
N GLN A 86 -2.15 -16.99 11.15
CA GLN A 86 -3.44 -17.48 11.67
C GLN A 86 -3.28 -18.36 12.92
N GLN A 87 -2.06 -18.50 13.44
CA GLN A 87 -1.71 -19.31 14.61
C GLN A 87 -2.18 -20.78 14.52
N HIS A 88 -2.34 -21.29 13.29
CA HIS A 88 -2.73 -22.68 13.04
C HIS A 88 -1.58 -23.66 13.26
N ILE A 89 -0.34 -23.16 13.19
CA ILE A 89 0.89 -23.85 13.59
C ILE A 89 1.84 -22.81 14.18
N THR A 90 2.66 -23.16 15.14
CA THR A 90 3.67 -22.24 15.67
C THR A 90 4.99 -22.34 14.89
N GLU A 91 5.82 -21.29 14.99
CA GLU A 91 7.14 -21.27 14.34
C GLU A 91 8.05 -22.40 14.85
N ALA A 92 7.96 -22.74 16.14
CA ALA A 92 8.72 -23.83 16.75
C ALA A 92 8.26 -25.22 16.26
N GLU A 93 6.97 -25.41 16.05
CA GLU A 93 6.38 -26.65 15.53
C GLU A 93 6.74 -26.86 14.05
N LEU A 94 6.64 -25.80 13.25
CA LEU A 94 7.07 -25.83 11.85
C LEU A 94 8.57 -26.10 11.73
N GLN A 95 9.38 -25.49 12.59
CA GLN A 95 10.83 -25.73 12.68
C GLN A 95 11.14 -27.20 13.00
N LYS A 96 10.46 -27.78 13.99
CA LYS A 96 10.66 -29.18 14.39
C LYS A 96 10.29 -30.14 13.25
N LEU A 97 9.12 -29.95 12.63
CA LEU A 97 8.65 -30.76 11.51
C LEU A 97 9.63 -30.74 10.32
N THR A 98 10.11 -29.55 9.98
CA THR A 98 11.01 -29.35 8.84
C THR A 98 12.40 -29.97 9.09
N TYR A 99 12.88 -29.88 10.33
CA TYR A 99 14.11 -30.56 10.75
C TYR A 99 13.96 -32.08 10.77
N ASP A 100 12.81 -32.61 11.21
CA ASP A 100 12.61 -34.07 11.27
C ASP A 100 12.45 -34.72 9.90
N LEU A 101 11.81 -34.04 8.94
CA LEU A 101 11.59 -34.54 7.59
C LEU A 101 12.81 -34.38 6.69
N TYR A 102 13.48 -33.25 6.78
CA TYR A 102 14.51 -32.86 5.81
C TYR A 102 15.86 -32.58 6.45
N ARG A 103 16.00 -32.66 7.77
CA ARG A 103 17.25 -32.36 8.50
C ARG A 103 17.83 -30.99 8.14
N ILE A 104 16.96 -30.04 7.78
CA ILE A 104 17.33 -28.65 7.47
C ILE A 104 17.14 -27.82 8.75
N PRO A 105 18.18 -27.14 9.24
CA PRO A 105 18.07 -26.32 10.44
C PRO A 105 17.34 -25.01 10.17
N PHE A 106 16.69 -24.48 11.20
CA PHE A 106 16.08 -23.15 11.23
C PHE A 106 16.95 -22.21 12.07
N ARG A 107 17.09 -20.93 11.69
CA ARG A 107 17.89 -19.95 12.44
C ARG A 107 17.23 -18.55 12.51
N ARG A 108 17.39 -17.84 13.64
CA ARG A 108 16.72 -16.56 13.95
C ARG A 108 17.50 -15.29 13.53
N ILE A 109 16.75 -14.17 13.47
CA ILE A 109 17.01 -12.87 12.81
C ILE A 109 18.40 -12.23 13.06
N LYS A 110 19.04 -12.45 14.21
CA LYS A 110 20.28 -11.73 14.58
C LYS A 110 21.58 -12.37 14.07
N GLU A 111 21.53 -13.60 13.54
CA GLU A 111 22.74 -14.38 13.21
C GLU A 111 23.22 -14.29 11.75
N PHE A 112 22.49 -13.58 10.87
CA PHE A 112 22.87 -13.49 9.44
C PHE A 112 23.04 -12.04 9.02
N GLN A 113 24.30 -11.60 8.96
CA GLN A 113 24.69 -10.39 8.24
C GLN A 113 24.97 -10.77 6.79
N PHE A 114 24.31 -10.07 5.88
CA PHE A 114 24.57 -10.17 4.45
C PHE A 114 25.99 -9.71 4.15
N ASP A 115 26.75 -10.51 3.39
CA ASP A 115 28.10 -10.16 2.93
C ASP A 115 28.01 -9.26 1.68
N PRO A 116 28.27 -7.94 1.79
CA PRO A 116 28.12 -7.02 0.67
C PRO A 116 29.13 -7.25 -0.45
N PHE A 117 30.25 -7.95 -0.20
CA PHE A 117 31.32 -8.17 -1.18
C PHE A 117 30.88 -9.05 -2.36
N HIS A 118 29.95 -9.97 -2.13
CA HIS A 118 29.53 -10.95 -3.14
C HIS A 118 28.11 -10.69 -3.67
N LYS A 119 27.51 -9.53 -3.38
CA LYS A 119 26.14 -9.14 -3.76
C LYS A 119 25.85 -9.35 -5.25
N GLY A 120 26.74 -8.86 -6.11
CA GLY A 120 26.57 -8.97 -7.56
C GLY A 120 26.57 -10.42 -8.04
N GLU A 121 27.45 -11.26 -7.50
CA GLU A 121 27.53 -12.67 -7.88
C GLU A 121 26.30 -13.44 -7.36
N LEU A 122 25.94 -13.27 -6.09
CA LEU A 122 24.79 -13.94 -5.47
C LEU A 122 23.47 -13.56 -6.18
N ALA A 123 23.30 -12.30 -6.57
CA ALA A 123 22.10 -11.84 -7.30
C ALA A 123 21.97 -12.43 -8.71
N THR A 124 23.06 -12.91 -9.31
CA THR A 124 23.01 -13.57 -10.63
C THR A 124 22.69 -15.06 -10.55
N MET A 125 22.92 -15.70 -9.40
CA MET A 125 22.69 -17.14 -9.22
C MET A 125 21.20 -17.49 -9.17
N VAL A 126 20.41 -16.64 -8.53
CA VAL A 126 18.95 -16.77 -8.48
C VAL A 126 18.37 -15.46 -8.95
N LYS A 127 17.60 -15.49 -10.04
CA LYS A 127 16.98 -14.27 -10.57
C LYS A 127 15.96 -13.75 -9.56
N GLU A 128 15.88 -12.43 -9.40
CA GLU A 128 14.97 -11.72 -8.49
C GLU A 128 13.54 -12.30 -8.49
N ARG A 129 12.96 -12.50 -9.67
CA ARG A 129 11.62 -13.09 -9.80
C ARG A 129 11.53 -14.54 -9.29
N THR A 130 12.53 -15.37 -9.60
CA THR A 130 12.59 -16.75 -9.11
C THR A 130 12.79 -16.79 -7.60
N ALA A 131 13.59 -15.86 -7.07
CA ALA A 131 13.81 -15.73 -5.63
C ALA A 131 12.48 -15.42 -4.92
N LEU A 132 11.73 -14.42 -5.37
CA LEU A 132 10.44 -14.01 -4.78
C LEU A 132 9.38 -15.11 -4.92
N ASP A 133 9.18 -15.63 -6.14
CA ASP A 133 8.11 -16.59 -6.46
C ASP A 133 8.29 -17.93 -5.76
N LYS A 134 9.55 -18.33 -5.51
CA LYS A 134 9.88 -19.62 -4.91
C LYS A 134 10.37 -19.51 -3.48
N GLY A 135 10.42 -18.30 -2.91
CA GLY A 135 10.85 -18.10 -1.54
C GLY A 135 12.28 -18.57 -1.27
N ILE A 136 13.19 -18.33 -2.22
CA ILE A 136 14.58 -18.80 -2.17
C ILE A 136 15.56 -17.67 -2.40
N ILE A 137 16.52 -17.47 -1.50
CA ILE A 137 17.47 -16.36 -1.59
C ILE A 137 18.90 -16.83 -1.26
N PRO A 138 19.88 -16.63 -2.16
CA PRO A 138 21.26 -16.95 -1.86
C PRO A 138 21.78 -15.96 -0.82
N LEU A 139 22.33 -16.45 0.29
CA LEU A 139 22.67 -15.63 1.45
C LEU A 139 24.17 -15.33 1.51
N VAL A 140 25.00 -16.36 1.37
CA VAL A 140 26.46 -16.25 1.51
C VAL A 140 27.12 -17.26 0.57
N LYS A 141 28.21 -16.83 -0.08
CA LYS A 141 29.12 -17.73 -0.83
C LYS A 141 30.45 -17.83 -0.08
N GLN A 142 30.87 -19.06 0.23
CA GLN A 142 32.19 -19.37 0.79
C GLN A 142 32.86 -20.42 -0.09
N GLU A 143 33.90 -20.01 -0.82
CA GLU A 143 34.61 -20.84 -1.81
C GLU A 143 33.67 -21.48 -2.85
N LYS A 144 33.50 -22.82 -2.82
CA LYS A 144 32.59 -23.59 -3.69
C LYS A 144 31.25 -23.90 -3.01
N VAL A 145 30.94 -23.32 -1.86
CA VAL A 145 29.71 -23.59 -1.11
C VAL A 145 28.81 -22.35 -1.07
N ILE A 146 27.55 -22.51 -1.47
CA ILE A 146 26.52 -21.46 -1.41
C ILE A 146 25.51 -21.82 -0.33
N LEU A 147 25.36 -20.94 0.66
CA LEU A 147 24.29 -21.02 1.64
C LEU A 147 23.07 -20.25 1.11
N VAL A 148 21.92 -20.90 1.12
CA VAL A 148 20.66 -20.37 0.59
C VAL A 148 19.57 -20.40 1.66
N GLY A 149 18.91 -19.27 1.84
CA GLY A 149 17.74 -19.13 2.69
C GLY A 149 16.50 -19.55 1.93
N ILE A 150 15.66 -20.37 2.55
CA ILE A 150 14.36 -20.77 2.00
C ILE A 150 13.25 -20.47 3.00
N THR A 151 12.09 -20.08 2.47
CA THR A 151 10.88 -19.84 3.26
C THR A 151 9.88 -20.99 3.15
N ASP A 152 10.10 -21.92 2.22
CA ASP A 152 9.25 -23.08 1.95
C ASP A 152 10.11 -24.32 1.60
N PRO A 153 9.84 -25.52 2.13
CA PRO A 153 10.58 -26.74 1.76
C PRO A 153 10.49 -27.06 0.28
N LEU A 154 9.39 -26.70 -0.40
CA LEU A 154 9.25 -26.89 -1.84
C LEU A 154 10.20 -25.99 -2.65
N ALA A 155 10.74 -24.92 -2.04
CA ALA A 155 11.78 -24.09 -2.65
C ALA A 155 13.05 -24.90 -2.99
N LEU A 156 13.28 -26.02 -2.30
CA LEU A 156 14.35 -26.96 -2.56
C LEU A 156 14.30 -27.57 -3.98
N LEU A 157 13.10 -27.73 -4.56
CA LEU A 157 12.95 -28.17 -5.95
C LEU A 157 13.58 -27.16 -6.92
N THR A 158 13.34 -25.89 -6.64
CA THR A 158 13.92 -24.78 -7.41
C THR A 158 15.43 -24.75 -7.21
N LEU A 159 15.91 -25.01 -5.99
CA LEU A 159 17.33 -25.10 -5.69
C LEU A 159 18.02 -26.25 -6.45
N GLY A 160 17.33 -27.38 -6.66
CA GLY A 160 17.81 -28.49 -7.48
C GLY A 160 18.05 -28.08 -8.94
N ILE A 161 17.09 -27.39 -9.55
CA ILE A 161 17.20 -26.85 -10.92
C ILE A 161 18.31 -25.80 -11.03
N ILE A 162 18.46 -24.96 -10.01
CA ILE A 162 19.56 -23.98 -9.95
C ILE A 162 20.90 -24.72 -9.90
N ARG A 163 21.01 -25.78 -9.11
CA ARG A 163 22.26 -26.55 -8.97
C ARG A 163 22.70 -27.20 -10.27
N GLU A 164 21.79 -27.67 -11.11
CA GLU A 164 22.12 -28.23 -12.44
C GLU A 164 22.82 -27.21 -13.35
N LYS A 165 22.58 -25.91 -13.13
CA LYS A 165 23.27 -24.83 -13.85
C LYS A 165 24.63 -24.48 -13.26
N PHE A 166 24.89 -24.88 -12.01
CA PHE A 166 26.10 -24.56 -11.25
C PHE A 166 26.73 -25.82 -10.65
N LEU A 167 26.99 -26.84 -11.49
CA LEU A 167 27.46 -28.18 -11.07
C LEU A 167 28.78 -28.21 -10.29
N HIS A 168 29.59 -27.15 -10.40
CA HIS A 168 30.87 -27.01 -9.70
C HIS A 168 30.72 -26.43 -8.28
N LEU A 169 29.52 -25.98 -7.90
CA LEU A 169 29.18 -25.42 -6.60
C LEU A 169 28.30 -26.37 -5.78
N ARG A 170 28.53 -26.42 -4.47
CA ARG A 170 27.73 -27.18 -3.50
C ARG A 170 26.76 -26.26 -2.78
N PHE A 171 25.47 -26.57 -2.82
CA PHE A 171 24.43 -25.75 -2.20
C PHE A 171 24.01 -26.33 -0.85
N LYS A 172 23.90 -25.48 0.16
CA LYS A 172 23.33 -25.79 1.47
C LYS A 172 22.12 -24.88 1.70
N ALA A 173 21.05 -25.40 2.28
CA ALA A 173 19.82 -24.66 2.54
C ALA A 173 19.58 -24.46 4.04
N VAL A 174 18.96 -23.35 4.41
CA VAL A 174 18.53 -23.03 5.78
C VAL A 174 17.16 -22.35 5.74
N PHE A 175 16.30 -22.64 6.72
CA PHE A 175 15.00 -21.96 6.81
C PHE A 175 15.12 -20.59 7.46
N ILE A 176 14.44 -19.61 6.86
CA ILE A 176 14.33 -18.25 7.37
C ILE A 176 12.87 -17.76 7.38
N PRO A 177 12.47 -16.91 8.34
CA PRO A 177 11.14 -16.30 8.35
C PRO A 177 10.91 -15.45 7.10
N PHE A 178 9.66 -15.38 6.62
CA PHE A 178 9.32 -14.60 5.42
C PHE A 178 9.62 -13.10 5.58
N SER A 179 9.43 -12.55 6.78
CA SER A 179 9.82 -11.17 7.11
C SER A 179 11.32 -10.92 6.90
N ARG A 180 12.17 -11.89 7.24
CA ARG A 180 13.62 -11.82 7.03
C ARG A 180 14.00 -12.06 5.58
N PHE A 181 13.34 -13.00 4.91
CA PHE A 181 13.47 -13.22 3.47
C PHE A 181 13.21 -11.92 2.71
N LYS A 182 12.13 -11.19 3.01
CA LYS A 182 11.80 -9.90 2.39
C LYS A 182 12.89 -8.84 2.64
N SER A 183 13.41 -8.76 3.87
CA SER A 183 14.51 -7.83 4.22
C SER A 183 15.80 -8.14 3.44
N LEU A 184 16.21 -9.41 3.38
CA LEU A 184 17.42 -9.82 2.67
C LEU A 184 17.26 -9.73 1.15
N PHE A 185 16.05 -10.01 0.64
CA PHE A 185 15.70 -9.90 -0.76
C PHE A 185 15.91 -8.48 -1.27
N ASN A 186 15.39 -7.50 -0.54
CA ASN A 186 15.62 -6.10 -0.88
C ASN A 186 17.12 -5.78 -0.85
N LEU A 187 17.86 -6.26 0.13
CA LEU A 187 19.27 -5.93 0.28
C LEU A 187 20.17 -6.56 -0.81
N LEU A 188 19.80 -7.73 -1.35
CA LEU A 188 20.55 -8.45 -2.39
C LEU A 188 20.27 -7.90 -3.80
N TYR A 189 19.00 -7.60 -4.08
CA TYR A 189 18.53 -7.24 -5.43
C TYR A 189 18.30 -5.74 -5.61
N THR A 190 18.43 -4.91 -4.56
CA THR A 190 18.30 -3.45 -4.65
C THR A 190 19.53 -2.72 -4.07
N ASN A 191 19.98 -1.63 -4.70
CA ASN A 191 21.27 -0.93 -4.45
C ASN A 191 21.33 -0.10 -3.15
N THR A 192 20.87 -0.65 -2.03
CA THR A 192 20.93 0.00 -0.71
C THR A 192 22.20 -0.39 0.06
N SER A 193 22.95 0.61 0.52
CA SER A 193 24.03 0.45 1.52
C SER A 193 23.46 0.64 2.93
N LEU A 194 23.96 -0.12 3.91
CA LEU A 194 23.55 0.01 5.32
C LEU A 194 24.08 1.32 5.97
N PRO A 195 23.38 1.88 6.96
CA PRO A 195 23.75 3.13 7.62
C PRO A 195 24.98 2.94 8.52
N GLY A 196 26.00 3.80 8.39
CA GLY A 196 27.12 3.85 9.34
C GLY A 196 28.51 4.28 8.85
N GLN A 197 28.72 4.76 7.61
CA GLN A 197 30.03 5.30 7.22
C GLN A 197 29.90 6.69 6.58
N THR A 198 30.31 7.70 7.36
CA THR A 198 30.49 9.09 6.92
C THR A 198 31.80 9.22 6.13
N LYS A 199 31.78 9.96 5.01
CA LYS A 199 32.97 10.62 4.47
C LYS A 199 32.64 12.01 3.89
N PRO A 200 33.62 12.93 3.90
CA PRO A 200 33.37 14.36 4.05
C PRO A 200 33.25 15.11 2.72
N ARG A 201 32.56 16.24 2.82
CA ARG A 201 32.24 17.23 1.78
C ARG A 201 33.51 17.88 1.22
N PRO A 202 33.66 18.06 -0.12
CA PRO A 202 34.67 18.97 -0.66
C PRO A 202 34.14 20.40 -0.79
N ALA A 203 35.09 21.32 -0.70
CA ALA A 203 34.94 22.76 -0.48
C ALA A 203 34.40 23.56 -1.68
N ALA A 204 33.89 24.75 -1.33
CA ALA A 204 33.36 25.78 -2.20
C ALA A 204 34.41 26.40 -3.14
N GLN A 205 33.96 26.91 -4.29
CA GLN A 205 34.61 27.99 -5.06
C GLN A 205 33.61 28.61 -6.08
N PRO A 206 33.88 29.82 -6.65
CA PRO A 206 33.07 31.00 -6.36
C PRO A 206 32.34 31.65 -7.56
N LYS A 207 31.55 32.66 -7.20
CA LYS A 207 30.67 33.54 -7.98
C LYS A 207 31.29 34.13 -9.26
N THR A 208 30.45 34.25 -10.30
CA THR A 208 30.56 35.36 -11.28
C THR A 208 29.19 35.93 -11.69
N ARG A 209 28.99 37.15 -11.21
CA ARG A 209 28.42 38.37 -11.82
C ARG A 209 26.98 38.40 -12.39
N ALA A 210 26.23 39.26 -11.70
CA ALA A 210 24.91 39.79 -11.98
C ALA A 210 24.72 40.42 -13.37
N LYS A 211 23.46 40.37 -13.84
CA LYS A 211 22.84 41.48 -14.58
C LYS A 211 21.55 41.89 -13.86
N THR A 212 21.62 43.10 -13.35
CA THR A 212 20.57 43.92 -12.72
C THR A 212 19.36 44.06 -13.64
N ARG A 213 18.16 43.86 -13.09
CA ARG A 213 16.94 44.45 -13.63
C ARG A 213 16.21 45.18 -12.51
N ALA A 214 15.70 46.35 -12.87
CA ALA A 214 15.43 47.49 -12.01
C ALA A 214 14.34 47.24 -10.97
N MET A 215 14.54 47.90 -9.82
CA MET A 215 13.54 48.13 -8.79
C MET A 215 12.35 48.91 -9.37
N THR A 216 11.16 48.38 -9.14
CA THR A 216 9.91 49.16 -9.06
C THR A 216 9.35 48.95 -7.66
N ASP A 217 8.87 50.04 -7.07
CA ASP A 217 8.44 50.22 -5.67
C ASP A 217 7.69 49.05 -5.00
N PRO A 218 7.83 48.90 -3.66
CA PRO A 218 7.09 47.90 -2.91
C PRO A 218 5.62 48.34 -2.86
N LYS A 219 4.81 47.78 -3.76
CA LYS A 219 3.38 47.65 -3.47
C LYS A 219 3.28 46.89 -2.16
N THR A 220 2.66 47.52 -1.17
CA THR A 220 2.18 46.89 0.07
C THR A 220 1.56 45.54 -0.29
N GLU A 221 2.30 44.45 -0.04
CA GLU A 221 1.82 43.09 -0.25
C GLU A 221 0.64 42.89 0.69
N GLN A 222 -0.59 43.00 0.14
CA GLN A 222 -1.76 42.46 0.80
C GLN A 222 -1.45 40.97 1.05
N LYS A 223 -1.31 40.57 2.32
CA LYS A 223 -1.15 39.16 2.70
C LYS A 223 -2.30 38.38 2.09
N THR A 224 -2.02 37.66 1.00
CA THR A 224 -3.00 36.78 0.35
C THR A 224 -3.25 35.60 1.28
N GLN A 225 -4.50 35.44 1.72
CA GLN A 225 -4.90 34.30 2.55
C GLN A 225 -4.64 32.99 1.79
N PRO A 226 -4.21 31.91 2.46
CA PRO A 226 -3.96 30.63 1.81
C PRO A 226 -5.24 30.04 1.22
N ARG A 227 -5.11 29.43 0.05
CA ARG A 227 -6.14 28.58 -0.54
C ARG A 227 -6.14 27.22 0.14
N ILE A 228 -7.22 26.88 0.84
CA ILE A 228 -7.31 25.65 1.65
C ILE A 228 -8.12 24.58 0.93
N ILE A 229 -7.46 23.46 0.61
CA ILE A 229 -8.00 22.37 -0.19
C ILE A 229 -7.98 21.09 0.65
N THR A 230 -9.15 20.47 0.82
CA THR A 230 -9.23 19.10 1.38
C THR A 230 -9.29 18.08 0.26
N VAL A 231 -8.32 17.16 0.22
CA VAL A 231 -8.31 16.02 -0.69
C VAL A 231 -8.95 14.83 0.01
N THR A 232 -10.01 14.29 -0.59
CA THR A 232 -10.81 13.24 0.03
C THR A 232 -11.42 12.28 -1.00
N SER A 233 -12.00 11.17 -0.53
CA SER A 233 -12.58 10.11 -1.33
C SER A 233 -13.53 9.27 -0.49
N GLY A 234 -14.64 8.83 -1.08
CA GLY A 234 -15.54 7.91 -0.39
C GLY A 234 -14.91 6.54 -0.11
N LYS A 235 -13.99 6.07 -0.98
CA LYS A 235 -13.41 4.73 -0.91
C LYS A 235 -11.93 4.72 -0.47
N GLY A 236 -11.49 3.66 0.21
CA GLY A 236 -10.07 3.35 0.41
C GLY A 236 -9.37 2.95 -0.90
N GLY A 237 -8.09 3.30 -1.07
CA GLY A 237 -7.31 2.90 -2.25
C GLY A 237 -7.60 3.69 -3.55
N ALA A 238 -8.39 4.77 -3.50
CA ALA A 238 -8.63 5.64 -4.66
C ALA A 238 -7.37 6.42 -5.11
N GLY A 239 -6.31 6.46 -4.28
CA GLY A 239 -5.04 7.14 -4.58
C GLY A 239 -4.94 8.59 -4.10
N LYS A 240 -5.72 8.97 -3.07
CA LYS A 240 -5.73 10.33 -2.45
C LYS A 240 -4.33 10.83 -2.13
N THR A 241 -3.62 10.18 -1.21
CA THR A 241 -2.30 10.59 -0.74
C THR A 241 -1.31 10.77 -1.88
N SER A 242 -1.33 9.88 -2.87
CA SER A 242 -0.48 10.01 -4.06
C SER A 242 -0.83 11.25 -4.88
N ILE A 243 -2.11 11.57 -5.06
CA ILE A 243 -2.54 12.80 -5.75
C ILE A 243 -2.22 14.04 -4.91
N SER A 244 -2.55 14.04 -3.61
CA SER A 244 -2.27 15.13 -2.67
C SER A 244 -0.79 15.52 -2.69
N LEU A 245 0.09 14.54 -2.52
CA LEU A 245 1.54 14.72 -2.50
C LEU A 245 2.08 15.23 -3.83
N ASN A 246 1.75 14.59 -4.96
CA ASN A 246 2.32 14.98 -6.24
C ASN A 246 1.72 16.31 -6.76
N MET A 247 0.47 16.62 -6.42
CA MET A 247 -0.12 17.94 -6.69
C MET A 247 0.56 19.04 -5.88
N ALA A 248 0.86 18.79 -4.60
CA ALA A 248 1.59 19.73 -3.74
C ALA A 248 2.99 20.02 -4.32
N LEU A 249 3.72 18.97 -4.75
CA LEU A 249 5.04 19.11 -5.37
C LEU A 249 4.99 19.90 -6.68
N GLU A 250 3.97 19.68 -7.52
CA GLU A 250 3.82 20.45 -8.76
C GLU A 250 3.45 21.93 -8.50
N LEU A 251 2.64 22.21 -7.48
CA LEU A 251 2.35 23.59 -7.05
C LEU A 251 3.63 24.30 -6.60
N ALA A 252 4.49 23.61 -5.82
CA ALA A 252 5.80 24.15 -5.43
C ALA A 252 6.74 24.35 -6.62
N GLN A 253 6.77 23.42 -7.58
CA GLN A 253 7.50 23.61 -8.84
C GLN A 253 6.98 24.80 -9.67
N SER A 254 5.73 25.20 -9.44
CA SER A 254 5.09 26.39 -10.02
C SER A 254 5.25 27.64 -9.13
N ASN A 255 6.28 27.67 -8.28
CA ASN A 255 6.63 28.75 -7.36
C ASN A 255 5.55 29.13 -6.33
N GLN A 256 4.67 28.19 -5.96
CA GLN A 256 3.72 28.39 -4.87
C GLN A 256 4.32 27.90 -3.55
N ARG A 257 4.05 28.61 -2.45
CA ARG A 257 4.41 28.15 -1.10
C ARG A 257 3.32 27.21 -0.61
N VAL A 258 3.64 25.93 -0.44
CA VAL A 258 2.65 24.88 -0.16
C VAL A 258 2.95 24.18 1.16
N CYS A 259 1.92 24.03 1.98
CA CYS A 259 1.93 23.16 3.15
C CYS A 259 0.99 21.97 2.93
N LEU A 260 1.51 20.76 3.09
CA LEU A 260 0.75 19.50 3.03
C LEU A 260 0.56 18.95 4.44
N PHE A 261 -0.68 18.80 4.88
CA PHE A 261 -1.04 18.26 6.18
C PHE A 261 -1.57 16.82 6.04
N ASP A 262 -0.93 15.87 6.73
CA ASP A 262 -1.38 14.47 6.79
C ASP A 262 -2.54 14.34 7.80
N ALA A 263 -3.78 14.27 7.31
CA ALA A 263 -4.99 14.08 8.10
C ALA A 263 -5.52 12.63 8.05
N ASP A 264 -4.69 11.65 7.66
CA ASP A 264 -5.06 10.24 7.70
C ASP A 264 -4.75 9.61 9.06
N LEU A 265 -5.82 9.39 9.83
CA LEU A 265 -5.83 8.77 11.16
C LEU A 265 -5.39 7.31 11.19
N GLY A 266 -5.50 6.59 10.06
CA GLY A 266 -5.35 5.13 10.05
C GLY A 266 -3.92 4.68 9.78
N LEU A 267 -3.22 5.34 8.87
CA LEU A 267 -1.89 4.98 8.39
C LEU A 267 -1.21 6.26 7.89
N ALA A 268 -0.03 6.61 8.44
CA ALA A 268 0.77 7.74 7.98
C ALA A 268 1.32 7.48 6.57
N ASN A 269 0.49 7.72 5.57
CA ASN A 269 0.73 7.29 4.19
C ASN A 269 1.75 8.19 3.49
N ILE A 270 1.86 9.46 3.89
CA ILE A 270 2.86 10.38 3.30
C ILE A 270 4.28 9.88 3.58
N ASN A 271 4.56 9.35 4.78
CA ASN A 271 5.85 8.79 5.15
C ASN A 271 6.24 7.58 4.29
N ILE A 272 5.29 6.68 4.02
CA ILE A 272 5.50 5.51 3.15
C ILE A 272 5.83 5.95 1.72
N LEU A 273 5.15 6.97 1.20
CA LEU A 273 5.34 7.47 -0.16
C LEU A 273 6.61 8.31 -0.35
N THR A 274 7.12 8.92 0.72
CA THR A 274 8.27 9.84 0.69
C THR A 274 9.55 9.25 1.26
N GLY A 275 9.45 8.13 1.99
CA GLY A 275 10.55 7.53 2.74
C GLY A 275 10.96 8.34 3.97
N ILE A 276 10.21 9.40 4.31
CA ILE A 276 10.47 10.21 5.50
C ILE A 276 9.99 9.46 6.73
N ASN A 277 10.74 9.55 7.82
CA ASN A 277 10.36 9.00 9.12
C ASN A 277 10.33 10.14 10.15
N PRO A 278 9.20 10.87 10.29
CA PRO A 278 9.09 11.95 11.28
C PRO A 278 9.21 11.37 12.69
N GLU A 279 10.03 12.01 13.52
CA GLU A 279 10.19 11.63 14.92
C GLU A 279 9.04 12.15 15.80
N LYS A 280 8.31 13.16 15.31
CA LYS A 280 7.29 13.93 16.03
C LYS A 280 6.16 14.29 15.09
N ASP A 281 4.97 14.47 15.64
CA ASP A 281 3.74 14.72 14.92
C ASP A 281 2.82 15.69 15.68
N LEU A 282 1.63 15.93 15.15
CA LEU A 282 0.65 16.84 15.74
C LEU A 282 0.29 16.47 17.18
N GLU A 283 0.31 15.19 17.56
CA GLU A 283 0.04 14.79 18.95
C GLU A 283 1.05 15.43 19.91
N SER A 284 2.31 15.52 19.50
CA SER A 284 3.36 16.15 20.29
C SER A 284 3.09 17.64 20.57
N VAL A 285 2.43 18.32 19.63
CA VAL A 285 2.00 19.73 19.77
C VAL A 285 0.80 19.84 20.70
N LEU A 286 -0.18 18.95 20.55
CA LEU A 286 -1.36 18.91 21.43
C LEU A 286 -0.99 18.59 22.88
N LEU A 287 0.06 17.80 23.10
CA LEU A 287 0.62 17.50 24.43
C LEU A 287 1.49 18.64 24.99
N GLY A 288 1.71 19.72 24.24
CA GLY A 288 2.57 20.85 24.64
C GLY A 288 4.06 20.51 24.71
N THR A 289 4.48 19.37 24.16
CA THR A 289 5.89 18.94 24.20
C THR A 289 6.72 19.59 23.10
N HIS A 290 6.08 20.02 22.01
CA HIS A 290 6.70 20.63 20.85
C HIS A 290 5.84 21.73 20.28
N THR A 291 6.45 22.68 19.58
CA THR A 291 5.73 23.68 18.80
C THR A 291 5.39 23.16 17.40
N LEU A 292 4.41 23.79 16.74
CA LEU A 292 4.05 23.39 15.38
C LEU A 292 5.23 23.53 14.39
N ASP A 293 6.07 24.56 14.53
CA ASP A 293 7.23 24.78 13.65
C ASP A 293 8.32 23.70 13.83
N GLU A 294 8.39 23.05 15.00
CA GLU A 294 9.33 21.97 15.30
C GLU A 294 8.93 20.62 14.69
N ILE A 295 7.63 20.40 14.46
CA ILE A 295 7.15 19.14 13.84
C ILE A 295 7.05 19.23 12.31
N VAL A 296 7.08 20.44 11.76
CA VAL A 296 7.02 20.66 10.30
C VAL A 296 8.29 20.10 9.67
N ILE A 297 8.13 19.14 8.75
CA ILE A 297 9.21 18.71 7.86
C ILE A 297 9.35 19.79 6.78
N LYS A 298 10.37 20.64 6.94
CA LYS A 298 10.60 21.78 6.06
C LYS A 298 11.24 21.38 4.73
N ASN A 299 10.77 21.98 3.64
CA ASN A 299 11.36 21.94 2.30
C ASN A 299 11.61 20.52 1.76
N PHE A 300 10.67 19.60 1.99
CA PHE A 300 10.66 18.33 1.28
C PHE A 300 10.38 18.59 -0.20
N GLN A 301 11.41 18.61 -1.03
CA GLN A 301 11.30 18.85 -2.48
C GLN A 301 10.47 20.10 -2.84
N GLY A 302 10.56 21.16 -2.02
CA GLY A 302 9.87 22.43 -2.23
C GLY A 302 8.54 22.61 -1.47
N ILE A 303 8.07 21.61 -0.72
CA ILE A 303 6.88 21.72 0.14
C ILE A 303 7.22 21.54 1.62
N ASP A 304 6.42 22.14 2.50
CA ASP A 304 6.45 21.84 3.93
C ASP A 304 5.39 20.78 4.25
N ILE A 305 5.71 19.80 5.09
CA ILE A 305 4.81 18.70 5.47
C ILE A 305 4.55 18.73 6.97
N ILE A 306 3.28 18.67 7.37
CA ILE A 306 2.87 18.52 8.76
C ILE A 306 2.37 17.07 8.97
N PRO A 307 3.10 16.24 9.72
CA PRO A 307 2.63 14.92 10.12
C PRO A 307 1.52 15.04 11.17
N GLY A 308 0.29 14.68 10.81
CA GLY A 308 -0.90 14.84 11.67
C GLY A 308 -1.54 13.54 12.16
N SER A 309 -1.09 12.37 11.71
CA SER A 309 -1.83 11.09 11.78
C SER A 309 -2.36 10.73 13.19
N SER A 310 -1.54 10.73 14.24
CA SER A 310 -1.96 10.45 15.64
C SER A 310 -2.71 11.63 16.28
N GLY A 311 -2.26 12.87 16.02
CA GLY A 311 -2.82 14.07 16.64
C GLY A 311 -4.23 14.41 16.18
N VAL A 312 -4.60 14.04 14.94
CA VAL A 312 -5.96 14.29 14.41
C VAL A 312 -7.02 13.50 15.19
N GLU A 313 -6.68 12.37 15.83
CA GLU A 313 -7.65 11.57 16.58
C GLU A 313 -8.10 12.35 17.83
N ARG A 314 -7.12 12.93 18.53
CA ARG A 314 -7.30 13.70 19.76
C ARG A 314 -7.98 15.04 19.54
N MET A 315 -8.05 15.53 18.30
CA MET A 315 -8.70 16.81 17.99
C MET A 315 -10.17 16.88 18.42
N ALA A 316 -10.87 15.75 18.47
CA ALA A 316 -12.26 15.70 18.92
C ALA A 316 -12.41 15.89 20.44
N ASP A 317 -11.33 15.68 21.19
CA ASP A 317 -11.33 15.68 22.66
C ASP A 317 -10.64 16.90 23.27
N LEU A 318 -10.22 17.87 22.44
CA LEU A 318 -9.55 19.08 22.92
C LEU A 318 -10.47 19.93 23.80
N THR A 319 -9.90 20.42 24.89
CA THR A 319 -10.46 21.51 25.68
C THR A 319 -10.48 22.81 24.88
N ARG A 320 -11.25 23.81 25.35
CA ARG A 320 -11.33 25.12 24.70
C ARG A 320 -9.95 25.80 24.62
N ASP A 321 -9.14 25.64 25.66
CA ASP A 321 -7.80 26.25 25.72
C ASP A 321 -6.85 25.53 24.75
N GLU A 322 -6.85 24.19 24.73
CA GLU A 322 -6.05 23.41 23.75
C GLU A 322 -6.47 23.69 22.31
N ALA A 323 -7.77 23.83 22.03
CA ALA A 323 -8.28 24.23 20.72
C ALA A 323 -7.80 25.64 20.32
N THR A 324 -7.78 26.58 21.27
CA THR A 324 -7.27 27.94 21.04
C THR A 324 -5.77 27.92 20.76
N HIS A 325 -4.99 27.19 21.57
CA HIS A 325 -3.56 26.99 21.37
C HIS A 325 -3.23 26.35 20.01
N LEU A 326 -4.04 25.37 19.57
CA LEU A 326 -3.88 24.75 18.26
C LEU A 326 -4.12 25.78 17.15
N ILE A 327 -5.22 26.54 17.22
CA ILE A 327 -5.53 27.60 16.26
C ILE A 327 -4.36 28.60 16.20
N ASP A 328 -3.93 29.13 17.34
CA ASP A 328 -2.84 30.11 17.43
C ASP A 328 -1.54 29.56 16.83
N SER A 329 -1.23 28.28 17.08
CA SER A 329 -0.08 27.61 16.50
C SER A 329 -0.14 27.58 14.98
N PHE A 330 -1.31 27.28 14.39
CA PHE A 330 -1.49 27.31 12.94
C PHE A 330 -1.45 28.72 12.36
N LEU A 331 -1.86 29.75 13.10
CA LEU A 331 -1.76 31.14 12.63
C LEU A 331 -0.32 31.61 12.44
N THR A 332 0.66 30.96 13.09
CA THR A 332 2.09 31.21 12.83
C THR A 332 2.54 30.78 11.43
N LEU A 333 1.70 30.03 10.71
CA LEU A 333 1.97 29.49 9.38
C LEU A 333 1.31 30.31 8.25
N ASP A 334 1.17 31.62 8.41
CA ASP A 334 0.53 32.53 7.44
C ASP A 334 1.35 32.81 6.15
N ARG A 335 2.45 32.07 5.95
CA ARG A 335 3.39 32.21 4.84
C ARG A 335 3.06 31.40 3.58
N TYR A 336 2.01 30.58 3.61
CA TYR A 336 1.69 29.67 2.50
C TYR A 336 0.61 30.23 1.57
N ASP A 337 0.74 29.93 0.30
CA ASP A 337 -0.27 30.23 -0.72
C ASP A 337 -1.33 29.10 -0.78
N TYR A 338 -0.92 27.87 -0.47
CA TYR A 338 -1.79 26.69 -0.45
C TYR A 338 -1.62 25.86 0.83
N PHE A 339 -2.74 25.45 1.42
CA PHE A 339 -2.80 24.39 2.41
C PHE A 339 -3.59 23.21 1.86
N ILE A 340 -2.95 22.05 1.80
CA ILE A 340 -3.55 20.81 1.29
C ILE A 340 -3.71 19.85 2.47
N PHE A 341 -4.95 19.42 2.73
CA PHE A 341 -5.26 18.43 3.76
C PHE A 341 -5.53 17.08 3.10
N ASP A 342 -4.68 16.08 3.34
CA ASP A 342 -4.88 14.70 2.86
C ASP A 342 -5.65 13.89 3.90
N THR A 343 -6.94 13.62 3.68
CA THR A 343 -7.77 12.93 4.68
C THR A 343 -7.71 11.42 4.52
N SER A 344 -8.12 10.70 5.58
CA SER A 344 -8.49 9.30 5.47
C SER A 344 -9.65 9.07 4.48
N ALA A 345 -9.90 7.80 4.15
CA ALA A 345 -11.04 7.43 3.32
C ALA A 345 -12.36 7.38 4.13
N GLY A 346 -13.48 7.53 3.43
CA GLY A 346 -14.80 7.26 3.99
C GLY A 346 -15.50 8.52 4.49
N ILE A 347 -16.35 8.33 5.51
CA ILE A 347 -17.34 9.31 5.96
C ILE A 347 -17.25 9.62 7.45
N SER A 348 -16.06 9.44 8.05
CA SER A 348 -15.86 9.72 9.48
C SER A 348 -16.12 11.19 9.82
N THR A 349 -16.44 11.46 11.07
CA THR A 349 -16.65 12.84 11.56
C THR A 349 -15.44 13.73 11.28
N GLN A 350 -14.21 13.19 11.38
CA GLN A 350 -12.99 13.93 11.08
C GLN A 350 -12.89 14.28 9.60
N VAL A 351 -13.12 13.34 8.68
CA VAL A 351 -13.16 13.62 7.24
C VAL A 351 -14.18 14.71 6.92
N LEU A 352 -15.39 14.61 7.48
CA LEU A 352 -16.45 15.60 7.31
C LEU A 352 -16.05 16.97 7.87
N SER A 353 -15.37 17.02 9.02
CA SER A 353 -14.94 18.28 9.65
C SER A 353 -13.97 19.07 8.76
N PHE A 354 -12.97 18.41 8.18
CA PHE A 354 -12.04 19.02 7.23
C PHE A 354 -12.76 19.48 5.95
N CYS A 355 -13.64 18.63 5.41
CA CYS A 355 -14.43 18.98 4.23
C CYS A 355 -15.31 20.22 4.45
N MET A 356 -16.01 20.29 5.58
CA MET A 356 -16.91 21.40 5.93
C MET A 356 -16.15 22.71 6.21
N ALA A 357 -14.93 22.62 6.72
CA ALA A 357 -14.09 23.77 7.03
C ALA A 357 -13.39 24.35 5.78
N SER A 358 -13.02 23.51 4.81
CA SER A 358 -12.24 23.89 3.64
C SER A 358 -12.94 24.86 2.68
N HIS A 359 -12.13 25.60 1.93
CA HIS A 359 -12.61 26.42 0.83
C HIS A 359 -13.19 25.52 -0.25
N GLU A 360 -12.42 24.56 -0.74
CA GLU A 360 -12.87 23.61 -1.75
C GLU A 360 -12.47 22.19 -1.40
N ILE A 361 -13.21 21.24 -1.98
CA ILE A 361 -12.88 19.82 -1.90
C ILE A 361 -12.28 19.37 -3.23
N LEU A 362 -11.21 18.60 -3.16
CA LEU A 362 -10.72 17.77 -4.24
C LEU A 362 -11.17 16.32 -4.01
N MET A 363 -12.22 15.92 -4.70
CA MET A 363 -12.76 14.57 -4.70
C MET A 363 -11.96 13.67 -5.65
N VAL A 364 -11.31 12.65 -5.10
CA VAL A 364 -10.67 11.59 -5.89
C VAL A 364 -11.62 10.40 -6.02
N ILE A 365 -11.92 10.02 -7.27
CA ILE A 365 -12.73 8.85 -7.61
C ILE A 365 -11.98 7.94 -8.60
N THR A 366 -12.39 6.69 -8.73
CA THR A 366 -11.96 5.79 -9.81
C THR A 366 -13.15 5.46 -10.73
N PRO A 367 -12.94 4.90 -11.93
CA PRO A 367 -14.03 4.43 -12.80
C PRO A 367 -14.81 3.23 -12.24
N GLU A 368 -14.49 2.76 -11.03
CA GLU A 368 -15.18 1.63 -10.41
C GLU A 368 -16.53 2.09 -9.83
N PRO A 369 -17.62 1.32 -10.04
CA PRO A 369 -18.94 1.68 -9.52
C PRO A 369 -18.97 1.92 -8.01
N THR A 370 -18.21 1.13 -7.23
CA THR A 370 -18.11 1.30 -5.77
C THR A 370 -17.53 2.66 -5.38
N SER A 371 -16.54 3.16 -6.14
CA SER A 371 -15.98 4.49 -5.90
C SER A 371 -17.00 5.61 -6.13
N LEU A 372 -17.94 5.43 -7.06
CA LEU A 372 -18.98 6.42 -7.34
C LEU A 372 -20.05 6.44 -6.24
N THR A 373 -20.48 5.25 -5.79
CA THR A 373 -21.41 5.11 -4.67
C THR A 373 -20.87 5.74 -3.40
N ASP A 374 -19.60 5.47 -3.06
CA ASP A 374 -19.01 6.01 -1.84
C ASP A 374 -18.81 7.54 -1.94
N ALA A 375 -18.42 8.05 -3.12
CA ALA A 375 -18.32 9.49 -3.36
C ALA A 375 -19.68 10.17 -3.22
N TYR A 376 -20.75 9.57 -3.77
CA TYR A 376 -22.11 10.06 -3.60
C TYR A 376 -22.54 10.07 -2.13
N ALA A 377 -22.26 9.01 -1.37
CA ALA A 377 -22.59 8.94 0.05
C ALA A 377 -21.92 10.06 0.86
N LEU A 378 -20.64 10.31 0.63
CA LEU A 378 -19.91 11.41 1.26
C LEU A 378 -20.51 12.77 0.90
N LEU A 379 -20.75 13.02 -0.40
CA LEU A 379 -21.34 14.27 -0.86
C LEU A 379 -22.78 14.46 -0.36
N LYS A 380 -23.57 13.39 -0.21
CA LYS A 380 -24.91 13.43 0.39
C LYS A 380 -24.83 13.88 1.86
N LEU A 381 -23.88 13.35 2.63
CA LEU A 381 -23.67 13.74 4.02
C LEU A 381 -23.19 15.20 4.17
N LEU A 382 -22.38 15.68 3.23
CA LEU A 382 -21.96 17.08 3.17
C LEU A 382 -23.13 17.99 2.77
N SER A 383 -23.92 17.59 1.77
CA SER A 383 -25.11 18.33 1.32
C SER A 383 -26.15 18.45 2.43
N ASN A 384 -26.38 17.38 3.20
CA ASN A 384 -27.29 17.40 4.35
C ASN A 384 -26.85 18.37 5.45
N ARG A 385 -25.55 18.69 5.49
CA ARG A 385 -24.96 19.68 6.40
C ARG A 385 -24.73 21.03 5.72
N GLN A 386 -25.45 21.29 4.63
CA GLN A 386 -25.44 22.57 3.92
C GLN A 386 -24.05 22.95 3.36
N TYR A 387 -23.23 21.98 2.99
CA TYR A 387 -22.02 22.27 2.22
C TYR A 387 -22.39 22.83 0.85
N THR A 388 -21.89 24.03 0.53
CA THR A 388 -22.20 24.75 -0.71
C THR A 388 -20.98 25.09 -1.56
N ASN A 389 -19.76 24.84 -1.05
CA ASN A 389 -18.56 25.22 -1.79
C ASN A 389 -18.30 24.28 -3.00
N PRO A 390 -17.45 24.70 -3.95
CA PRO A 390 -17.07 23.88 -5.09
C PRO A 390 -16.45 22.53 -4.72
N VAL A 391 -16.84 21.47 -5.45
CA VAL A 391 -16.18 20.17 -5.42
C VAL A 391 -15.51 19.92 -6.76
N ASN A 392 -14.18 19.92 -6.75
CA ASN A 392 -13.37 19.53 -7.89
C ASN A 392 -13.20 18.02 -7.92
N VAL A 393 -13.36 17.39 -9.07
CA VAL A 393 -13.29 15.95 -9.23
C VAL A 393 -12.09 15.56 -10.07
N VAL A 394 -11.27 14.64 -9.55
CA VAL A 394 -10.23 13.93 -10.29
C VAL A 394 -10.60 12.47 -10.41
N VAL A 395 -10.64 11.97 -11.66
CA VAL A 395 -10.82 10.54 -11.93
C VAL A 395 -9.44 9.89 -12.05
N ASN A 396 -9.08 9.06 -11.09
CA ASN A 396 -7.80 8.37 -11.00
C ASN A 396 -7.87 6.93 -11.56
N GLN A 397 -6.72 6.33 -11.85
CA GLN A 397 -6.59 4.95 -12.35
C GLN A 397 -7.38 4.71 -13.64
N VAL A 398 -7.34 5.70 -14.55
CA VAL A 398 -8.11 5.68 -15.79
C VAL A 398 -7.40 4.83 -16.85
N LYS A 399 -8.04 3.73 -17.27
CA LYS A 399 -7.59 2.86 -18.37
C LYS A 399 -7.86 3.47 -19.75
N ASN A 400 -8.98 4.16 -19.90
CA ASN A 400 -9.37 4.83 -21.13
C ASN A 400 -10.23 6.06 -20.83
N VAL A 401 -10.14 7.08 -21.69
CA VAL A 401 -10.83 8.37 -21.48
C VAL A 401 -12.35 8.22 -21.39
N LYS A 402 -12.94 7.28 -22.15
CA LYS A 402 -14.38 7.01 -22.13
C LYS A 402 -14.86 6.54 -20.75
N ALA A 403 -14.10 5.70 -20.08
CA ALA A 403 -14.41 5.24 -18.73
C ALA A 403 -14.41 6.41 -17.73
N ALA A 404 -13.48 7.36 -17.86
CA ALA A 404 -13.47 8.55 -17.02
C ALA A 404 -14.65 9.49 -17.30
N GLN A 405 -14.99 9.69 -18.57
CA GLN A 405 -16.17 10.47 -18.97
C GLN A 405 -17.46 9.87 -18.42
N ASN A 406 -17.61 8.55 -18.53
CA ASN A 406 -18.77 7.84 -17.99
C ASN A 406 -18.83 7.96 -16.46
N ALA A 407 -17.72 7.72 -15.76
CA ALA A 407 -17.66 7.78 -14.30
C ALA A 407 -18.00 9.18 -13.76
N TYR A 408 -17.38 10.23 -14.33
CA TYR A 408 -17.70 11.61 -13.96
C TYR A 408 -19.13 12.00 -14.33
N GLY A 409 -19.59 11.63 -15.54
CA GLY A 409 -20.94 11.90 -16.01
C GLY A 409 -21.99 11.30 -15.08
N GLN A 410 -21.85 10.01 -14.74
CA GLN A 410 -22.77 9.31 -13.85
C GLN A 410 -22.82 9.95 -12.45
N LEU A 411 -21.66 10.27 -11.86
CA LEU A 411 -21.62 10.96 -10.57
C LEU A 411 -22.26 12.34 -10.67
N ARG A 412 -21.89 13.15 -11.66
CA ARG A 412 -22.43 14.49 -11.87
C ARG A 412 -23.94 14.48 -12.04
N ASP A 413 -24.47 13.58 -12.86
CA ASP A 413 -25.90 13.52 -13.14
C ASP A 413 -26.69 13.09 -11.88
N THR A 414 -26.14 12.17 -11.09
CA THR A 414 -26.72 11.77 -9.79
C THR A 414 -26.69 12.93 -8.80
N ILE A 415 -25.56 13.62 -8.67
CA ILE A 415 -25.42 14.77 -7.75
C ILE A 415 -26.35 15.90 -8.18
N ASN A 416 -26.41 16.27 -9.45
CA ASN A 416 -27.29 17.33 -9.94
C ASN A 416 -28.78 17.01 -9.75
N ARG A 417 -29.16 15.72 -9.80
CA ARG A 417 -30.55 15.29 -9.59
C ARG A 417 -30.96 15.39 -8.12
N PHE A 418 -30.08 15.04 -7.19
CA PHE A 418 -30.45 14.81 -5.78
C PHE A 418 -29.87 15.82 -4.80
N LEU A 419 -28.74 16.45 -5.11
CA LEU A 419 -27.98 17.29 -4.18
C LEU A 419 -27.75 18.70 -4.75
N ARG A 420 -27.55 19.68 -3.85
CA ARG A 420 -27.28 21.08 -4.22
C ARG A 420 -25.78 21.40 -4.22
N ILE A 421 -24.96 20.47 -4.70
CA ILE A 421 -23.50 20.61 -4.75
C ILE A 421 -23.04 20.84 -6.19
N LYS A 422 -22.19 21.85 -6.40
CA LYS A 422 -21.58 22.13 -7.71
C LYS A 422 -20.33 21.28 -7.91
N LEU A 423 -20.40 20.33 -8.85
CA LEU A 423 -19.24 19.54 -9.28
C LEU A 423 -18.51 20.17 -10.46
N PHE A 424 -17.18 20.08 -10.43
CA PHE A 424 -16.33 20.48 -11.53
C PHE A 424 -15.31 19.40 -11.90
N ALA A 425 -15.24 19.03 -13.17
CA ALA A 425 -14.19 18.14 -13.65
C ALA A 425 -12.84 18.88 -13.67
N LEU A 426 -11.91 18.48 -12.79
CA LEU A 426 -10.58 19.06 -12.75
C LEU A 426 -9.62 18.33 -13.71
N GLY A 427 -9.68 16.99 -13.72
CA GLY A 427 -8.91 16.20 -14.69
C GLY A 427 -8.94 14.71 -14.42
N ILE A 428 -8.06 14.00 -15.12
CA ILE A 428 -7.91 12.55 -15.03
C ILE A 428 -6.45 12.19 -14.78
N VAL A 429 -6.21 11.11 -14.04
CA VAL A 429 -4.90 10.47 -13.91
C VAL A 429 -5.03 9.06 -14.47
N VAL A 430 -4.22 8.76 -15.48
CA VAL A 430 -4.24 7.44 -16.14
C VAL A 430 -3.61 6.37 -15.24
N GLU A 431 -4.05 5.13 -15.40
CA GLU A 431 -3.37 4.00 -14.77
C GLU A 431 -1.95 3.88 -15.35
N ASP A 432 -0.95 3.92 -14.47
CA ASP A 432 0.46 3.97 -14.85
C ASP A 432 1.30 3.09 -13.93
N ARG A 433 2.05 2.14 -14.52
CA ARG A 433 2.92 1.20 -13.78
C ARG A 433 4.01 1.90 -12.97
N HIS A 434 4.35 3.13 -13.32
CA HIS A 434 5.37 3.90 -12.60
C HIS A 434 4.87 4.36 -11.23
N VAL A 435 3.55 4.50 -11.02
CA VAL A 435 2.98 4.87 -9.72
C VAL A 435 3.30 3.82 -8.64
N PRO A 436 2.96 2.51 -8.79
CA PRO A 436 3.33 1.51 -7.78
C PRO A 436 4.84 1.32 -7.65
N MET A 437 5.61 1.49 -8.73
CA MET A 437 7.08 1.48 -8.63
C MET A 437 7.59 2.63 -7.74
N SER A 438 7.02 3.83 -7.87
CA SER A 438 7.40 4.98 -7.05
C SER A 438 7.05 4.78 -5.58
N VAL A 439 5.91 4.13 -5.29
CA VAL A 439 5.53 3.73 -3.93
C VAL A 439 6.56 2.76 -3.35
N ILE A 440 6.97 1.73 -4.10
CA ILE A 440 7.99 0.76 -3.66
C ILE A 440 9.33 1.44 -3.41
N SER A 441 9.71 2.39 -4.27
CA SER A 441 10.93 3.19 -4.11
C SER A 441 10.81 4.30 -3.06
N GLN A 442 9.64 4.45 -2.42
CA GLN A 442 9.35 5.51 -1.46
C GLN A 442 9.74 6.90 -1.98
N THR A 443 9.50 7.15 -3.26
CA THR A 443 9.81 8.42 -3.92
C THR A 443 8.57 8.85 -4.73
N PRO A 444 8.13 10.12 -4.65
CA PRO A 444 6.98 10.60 -5.42
C PRO A 444 7.17 10.35 -6.93
N PHE A 445 6.13 9.89 -7.63
CA PHE A 445 6.24 9.56 -9.06
C PHE A 445 6.53 10.78 -9.93
N LEU A 446 6.10 11.98 -9.53
CA LEU A 446 6.44 13.22 -10.22
C LEU A 446 7.95 13.46 -10.23
N THR A 447 8.65 13.00 -9.19
CA THR A 447 10.10 13.14 -9.00
C THR A 447 10.87 11.98 -9.63
N LEU A 448 10.43 10.73 -9.38
CA LEU A 448 11.13 9.54 -9.85
C LEU A 448 10.91 9.30 -11.36
N PHE A 449 9.73 9.66 -11.87
CA PHE A 449 9.34 9.43 -13.26
C PHE A 449 8.66 10.69 -13.85
N PRO A 450 9.40 11.80 -14.03
CA PRO A 450 8.82 13.08 -14.45
C PRO A 450 8.12 13.03 -15.81
N ASP A 451 8.51 12.12 -16.71
CA ASP A 451 7.93 11.97 -18.04
C ASP A 451 6.79 10.95 -18.13
N ALA A 452 6.47 10.27 -17.02
CA ALA A 452 5.38 9.31 -16.94
C ALA A 452 4.03 9.96 -17.27
N ALA A 453 3.06 9.13 -17.69
CA ALA A 453 1.76 9.62 -18.09
C ALA A 453 1.00 10.18 -16.87
N ALA A 454 1.10 9.51 -15.71
CA ALA A 454 0.55 10.01 -14.45
C ALA A 454 1.15 11.36 -14.03
N SER A 455 2.48 11.55 -14.17
CA SER A 455 3.16 12.82 -13.90
C SER A 455 2.61 13.96 -14.76
N LYS A 456 2.47 13.73 -16.07
CA LYS A 456 1.88 14.70 -17.02
C LYS A 456 0.41 15.03 -16.69
N CYS A 457 -0.35 14.05 -16.21
CA CYS A 457 -1.73 14.27 -15.73
C CYS A 457 -1.76 15.21 -14.51
N ILE A 458 -0.90 14.99 -13.52
CA ILE A 458 -0.80 15.87 -12.34
C ILE A 458 -0.45 17.29 -12.75
N ARG A 459 0.54 17.51 -13.63
CA ARG A 459 0.88 18.86 -14.12
C ARG A 459 -0.32 19.61 -14.69
N ARG A 460 -1.10 18.94 -15.54
CA ARG A 460 -2.31 19.51 -16.15
C ARG A 460 -3.41 19.79 -15.13
N ILE A 461 -3.60 18.90 -14.14
CA ILE A 461 -4.56 19.07 -13.05
C ILE A 461 -4.19 20.30 -12.22
N THR A 462 -2.92 20.42 -11.83
CA THR A 462 -2.41 21.55 -11.05
C THR A 462 -2.53 22.86 -11.80
N GLN A 463 -2.16 22.90 -13.09
CA GLN A 463 -2.32 24.10 -13.93
C GLN A 463 -3.78 24.55 -14.01
N LYS A 464 -4.72 23.63 -14.17
CA LYS A 464 -6.16 23.95 -14.17
C LYS A 464 -6.66 24.43 -12.80
N LEU A 465 -6.13 23.87 -11.73
CA LEU A 465 -6.46 24.29 -10.37
C LEU A 465 -6.00 25.74 -10.13
N MET A 466 -4.76 26.06 -10.52
CA MET A 466 -4.16 27.39 -10.39
C MET A 466 -4.85 28.44 -11.26
N ALA A 467 -5.30 28.07 -12.47
CA ALA A 467 -5.98 28.98 -13.39
C ALA A 467 -7.41 29.33 -12.98
N ARG A 468 -7.96 28.68 -11.94
CA ARG A 468 -9.28 29.02 -11.40
C ARG A 468 -9.14 30.07 -10.33
N ASP A 469 -9.74 31.22 -10.58
CA ASP A 469 -9.98 32.21 -9.54
C ASP A 469 -10.93 31.63 -8.50
N TRP A 470 -10.52 31.69 -7.24
CA TRP A 470 -11.37 31.32 -6.13
C TRP A 470 -12.24 32.53 -5.77
N GLU A 471 -13.54 32.45 -6.11
CA GLU A 471 -14.52 33.51 -5.81
C GLU A 471 -15.21 33.35 -4.45
N GLY A 472 -14.76 32.41 -3.60
CA GLY A 472 -15.36 32.23 -2.29
C GLY A 472 -14.87 33.26 -1.27
N GLU A 473 -15.64 33.46 -0.21
CA GLU A 473 -15.24 34.31 0.92
C GLU A 473 -13.80 33.99 1.35
N ALA A 474 -12.99 35.02 1.60
CA ALA A 474 -11.64 34.86 2.12
C ALA A 474 -11.73 34.20 3.51
N ARG A 475 -11.49 32.89 3.61
CA ARG A 475 -11.46 32.20 4.90
C ARG A 475 -10.01 32.13 5.36
N SER A 476 -9.75 32.74 6.50
CA SER A 476 -8.46 32.58 7.15
C SER A 476 -8.26 31.15 7.61
N LEU A 477 -6.99 30.77 7.81
CA LEU A 477 -6.64 29.51 8.47
C LEU A 477 -7.27 29.43 9.88
N GLU A 478 -7.47 30.59 10.53
CA GLU A 478 -8.23 30.69 11.80
C GLU A 478 -9.66 30.18 11.64
N LEU A 479 -10.38 30.70 10.65
CA LEU A 479 -11.79 30.35 10.42
C LEU A 479 -11.92 28.88 10.04
N PHE A 480 -10.98 28.35 9.26
CA PHE A 480 -10.91 26.92 8.97
C PHE A 480 -10.84 26.08 10.25
N TRP A 481 -9.85 26.32 11.11
CA TRP A 481 -9.67 25.53 12.32
C TRP A 481 -10.81 25.70 13.32
N ARG A 482 -11.33 26.93 13.50
CA ARG A 482 -12.54 27.17 14.31
C ARG A 482 -13.72 26.32 13.82
N ARG A 483 -14.00 26.32 12.51
CA ARG A 483 -15.10 25.51 11.94
C ARG A 483 -14.84 24.01 12.10
N CYS A 484 -13.61 23.57 11.86
CA CYS A 484 -13.21 22.17 12.02
C CYS A 484 -13.42 21.68 13.45
N LEU A 485 -12.91 22.42 14.43
CA LEU A 485 -12.99 22.06 15.86
C LEU A 485 -14.42 22.16 16.40
N ASN A 486 -15.18 23.20 16.03
CA ASN A 486 -16.59 23.32 16.39
C ASN A 486 -17.40 22.14 15.84
N PHE A 487 -17.17 21.75 14.59
CA PHE A 487 -17.82 20.59 14.00
C PHE A 487 -17.54 19.31 14.80
N LEU A 488 -16.29 19.09 15.23
CA LEU A 488 -15.94 17.93 16.05
C LEU A 488 -16.62 17.98 17.42
N ALA A 489 -16.64 19.14 18.07
CA ALA A 489 -17.26 19.33 19.39
C ALA A 489 -18.79 19.10 19.36
N GLU A 490 -19.51 19.67 18.39
CA GLU A 490 -20.97 19.49 18.24
C GLU A 490 -21.36 18.02 18.04
N ASN A 491 -20.57 17.28 17.25
CA ASN A 491 -20.80 15.87 16.99
C ASN A 491 -20.37 14.96 18.17
N ARG A 492 -19.66 15.48 19.18
CA ARG A 492 -19.38 14.81 20.46
C ARG A 492 -20.55 14.96 21.43
N SER A 493 -21.10 16.16 21.59
CA SER A 493 -22.27 16.38 22.47
C SER A 493 -23.47 15.52 22.08
N ASN A 494 -23.66 15.26 20.79
CA ASN A 494 -24.70 14.34 20.30
C ASN A 494 -24.41 12.85 20.61
N ARG A 495 -23.17 12.47 20.93
CA ARG A 495 -22.82 11.11 21.38
C ARG A 495 -22.99 10.95 22.90
N ASP A 496 -22.67 11.99 23.68
CA ASP A 496 -22.67 11.94 25.15
C ASP A 496 -24.05 12.19 25.80
N HIS A 497 -25.06 12.72 25.10
CA HIS A 497 -26.38 13.05 25.66
C HIS A 497 -27.50 12.02 25.42
N GLY A 498 -27.22 10.87 24.82
CA GLY A 498 -28.15 9.74 24.74
C GLY A 498 -29.35 9.91 23.78
N LYS A 499 -29.78 8.76 23.22
CA LYS A 499 -30.84 8.55 22.21
C LYS A 499 -30.49 9.05 20.80
N VAL A 500 -30.09 8.10 19.95
CA VAL A 500 -30.37 8.20 18.51
C VAL A 500 -31.89 8.20 18.34
N GLN A 501 -32.50 9.37 18.37
CA GLN A 501 -33.80 9.58 17.74
C GLN A 501 -33.54 9.52 16.23
N ILE A 502 -33.85 8.37 15.64
CA ILE A 502 -34.07 8.25 14.20
C ILE A 502 -35.28 9.13 13.92
N PRO A 503 -35.20 10.16 13.05
CA PRO A 503 -36.38 10.92 12.65
C PRO A 503 -37.40 9.96 12.03
N GLU A 504 -38.61 9.93 12.59
CA GLU A 504 -39.73 9.21 12.02
C GLU A 504 -40.09 9.76 10.64
N GLN A 505 -40.12 8.83 9.67
CA GLN A 505 -40.95 8.77 8.48
C GLN A 505 -40.80 9.87 7.40
N VAL A 506 -40.11 9.49 6.32
CA VAL A 506 -40.67 9.60 4.96
C VAL A 506 -40.74 8.17 4.41
N SER A 507 -41.92 7.74 3.96
CA SER A 507 -42.23 6.34 3.66
C SER A 507 -41.52 5.84 2.39
N ASP A 508 -40.47 5.04 2.59
CA ASP A 508 -39.61 4.49 1.53
C ASP A 508 -40.09 3.13 0.96
N ALA A 509 -41.33 2.71 1.27
CA ALA A 509 -41.81 1.37 0.91
C ALA A 509 -41.94 1.17 -0.61
N ASP A 510 -42.26 2.23 -1.35
CA ASP A 510 -42.39 2.19 -2.81
C ASP A 510 -41.03 2.31 -3.51
N GLU A 511 -40.11 3.16 -3.03
CA GLU A 511 -38.74 3.27 -3.60
C GLU A 511 -37.92 2.00 -3.35
N THR A 512 -38.07 1.37 -2.19
CA THR A 512 -37.41 0.09 -1.90
C THR A 512 -37.98 -1.03 -2.77
N ARG A 513 -39.28 -0.99 -3.09
CA ARG A 513 -39.92 -1.95 -4.02
C ARG A 513 -39.46 -1.75 -5.46
N GLU A 514 -39.36 -0.51 -5.92
CA GLU A 514 -38.85 -0.21 -7.27
C GLU A 514 -37.39 -0.61 -7.42
N LEU A 515 -36.56 -0.37 -6.40
CA LEU A 515 -35.16 -0.77 -6.40
C LEU A 515 -35.01 -2.30 -6.41
N MET A 516 -35.81 -3.01 -5.61
CA MET A 516 -35.81 -4.47 -5.59
C MET A 516 -36.32 -5.08 -6.91
N ALA A 517 -37.34 -4.48 -7.52
CA ALA A 517 -37.82 -4.88 -8.85
C ALA A 517 -36.75 -4.68 -9.94
N LEU A 518 -35.97 -3.60 -9.85
CA LEU A 518 -34.89 -3.30 -10.79
C LEU A 518 -33.73 -4.31 -10.66
N ILE A 519 -33.34 -4.64 -9.42
CA ILE A 519 -32.31 -5.65 -9.12
C ILE A 519 -32.75 -7.02 -9.63
N GLN A 520 -33.99 -7.42 -9.38
CA GLN A 520 -34.51 -8.71 -9.83
C GLN A 520 -34.62 -8.80 -11.37
N GLY A 521 -34.94 -7.67 -12.03
CA GLY A 521 -34.88 -7.57 -13.49
C GLY A 521 -33.46 -7.73 -14.06
N MET A 522 -32.45 -7.25 -13.34
CA MET A 522 -31.04 -7.43 -13.71
C MET A 522 -30.58 -8.88 -13.51
N GLU A 523 -30.96 -9.52 -12.41
CA GLU A 523 -30.63 -10.93 -12.13
C GLU A 523 -31.21 -11.87 -13.18
N THR A 524 -32.46 -11.62 -13.59
CA THR A 524 -33.13 -12.41 -14.63
C THR A 524 -32.40 -12.30 -15.97
N LYS A 525 -31.98 -11.09 -16.37
CA LYS A 525 -31.19 -10.87 -17.60
C LYS A 525 -29.81 -11.54 -17.55
N ILE A 526 -29.15 -11.53 -16.39
CA ILE A 526 -27.86 -12.19 -16.19
C ILE A 526 -28.01 -13.72 -16.29
N SER A 527 -29.11 -14.27 -15.76
CA SER A 527 -29.40 -15.71 -15.88
C SER A 527 -29.60 -16.14 -17.33
N VAL A 528 -30.39 -15.39 -18.10
CA VAL A 528 -30.62 -15.67 -19.54
C VAL A 528 -29.31 -15.62 -20.33
N LEU A 529 -28.48 -14.60 -20.10
CA LEU A 529 -27.15 -14.51 -20.71
C LEU A 529 -26.23 -15.68 -20.31
N GLY A 530 -26.32 -16.14 -19.06
CA GLY A 530 -25.57 -17.31 -18.59
C GLY A 530 -25.96 -18.59 -19.34
N GLU A 531 -27.24 -18.74 -19.66
CA GLU A 531 -27.80 -19.90 -20.36
C GLU A 531 -27.44 -19.87 -21.85
N GLU A 532 -27.50 -18.72 -22.51
CA GLU A 532 -27.01 -18.52 -23.88
C GLU A 532 -25.51 -18.81 -24.01
N ILE A 533 -24.71 -18.37 -23.03
CA ILE A 533 -23.27 -18.67 -22.98
C ILE A 533 -23.02 -20.17 -22.81
N LYS A 534 -23.86 -20.89 -22.06
CA LYS A 534 -23.76 -22.34 -21.89
C LYS A 534 -24.06 -23.07 -23.20
N VAL A 535 -25.13 -22.66 -23.90
CA VAL A 535 -25.48 -23.20 -25.22
C VAL A 535 -24.35 -22.95 -26.23
N MET A 536 -23.79 -21.73 -26.26
CA MET A 536 -22.63 -21.43 -27.12
C MET A 536 -21.42 -22.29 -26.80
N LYS A 537 -21.12 -22.54 -25.52
CA LYS A 537 -20.01 -23.42 -25.12
C LYS A 537 -20.22 -24.87 -25.54
N GLU A 538 -21.45 -25.37 -25.47
CA GLU A 538 -21.80 -26.73 -25.91
C GLU A 538 -21.71 -26.86 -27.45
N LEU A 539 -22.12 -25.84 -28.20
CA LEU A 539 -22.00 -25.81 -29.66
C LEU A 539 -20.53 -25.75 -30.11
N VAL A 540 -19.70 -24.97 -29.40
CA VAL A 540 -18.24 -24.93 -29.64
C VAL A 540 -17.58 -26.27 -29.31
N ALA A 541 -18.01 -26.94 -28.23
CA ALA A 541 -17.46 -28.24 -27.82
C ALA A 541 -17.84 -29.38 -28.77
N LYS A 542 -18.99 -29.30 -29.45
CA LYS A 542 -19.47 -30.34 -30.39
C LYS A 542 -18.96 -30.19 -31.83
N GLY A 543 -18.24 -29.10 -32.14
CA GLY A 543 -17.71 -28.83 -33.48
C GLY A 543 -18.82 -28.38 -34.44
N LEU A 544 -18.89 -27.07 -34.69
CA LEU A 544 -19.93 -26.45 -35.54
C LEU A 544 -19.86 -26.91 -37.01
N PRO A 545 -20.98 -27.33 -37.62
CA PRO A 545 -21.08 -27.52 -39.08
C PRO A 545 -20.83 -26.21 -39.84
N ALA A 546 -20.21 -26.30 -41.02
CA ALA A 546 -19.73 -25.15 -41.79
C ALA A 546 -20.82 -24.15 -42.26
N LYS A 547 -22.11 -24.46 -42.12
CA LYS A 547 -23.22 -23.56 -42.48
C LYS A 547 -23.67 -22.62 -41.35
N GLU A 548 -23.23 -22.85 -40.11
CA GLU A 548 -23.63 -22.06 -38.93
C GLU A 548 -22.45 -21.31 -38.28
N ARG A 549 -21.26 -21.36 -38.88
CA ARG A 549 -20.21 -20.36 -38.62
C ARG A 549 -20.55 -19.08 -39.38
#